data_AF-A0A9N9SZI8-F1
#
_entry.id   AF-A0A9N9SZI8-F1
#
_cell.length_a   1.000
_cell.length_b   1.000
_cell.length_c   1.000
_cell.angle_alpha   90.00
_cell.angle_beta   90.00
_cell.angle_gamma   90.00
#
_symmetry.space_group_name_H-M   'P 1'
#
loop_
_entity.id
_entity.type
_entity.pdbx_description
1 polymer ?
#
loop_
_entity_poly.entity_id
_entity_poly.type
_entity_poly.pdbx_seq_one_letter_code
_entity_poly.pdbx_strand_id
1 'polypeptide(L)'
;MILDAILQVDLNLRQKLSENLLLIGETTMIPGFKARLKEELEHQLKNERYSKLHLKGLGFHSAPCKENYAAQLGGAIYEATELLNMKAVTKEIYFKTTNYLIGSI
;
A
#
# COMPACT_ATOMS: atom_id res chain seq x y z
N MET A 1 3.97 5.03 11.52
CA MET A 1 3.12 4.59 10.38
C MET A 1 3.91 3.89 9.27
N ILE A 2 4.83 4.53 8.52
CA ILE A 2 5.61 3.82 7.47
C ILE A 2 6.68 2.90 8.09
N LEU A 3 7.56 3.44 8.92
CA LEU A 3 8.62 2.64 9.56
C LEU A 3 8.05 1.55 10.47
N ASP A 4 6.90 1.80 11.12
CA ASP A 4 6.18 0.79 11.90
C ASP A 4 5.64 -0.35 11.03
N ALA A 5 5.09 -0.04 9.85
CA ALA A 5 4.63 -1.05 8.91
C ALA A 5 5.81 -1.90 8.40
N ILE A 6 6.95 -1.28 8.10
CA ILE A 6 8.18 -2.00 7.73
C ILE A 6 8.68 -2.86 8.90
N LEU A 7 8.57 -2.39 10.15
CA LEU A 7 9.00 -3.16 11.32
C LEU A 7 8.17 -4.43 11.54
N GLN A 8 6.89 -4.40 11.15
CA GLN A 8 5.95 -5.51 11.28
C GLN A 8 6.14 -6.61 10.24
N VAL A 9 6.86 -6.34 9.14
CA VAL A 9 7.14 -7.39 8.14
C VAL A 9 8.38 -8.21 8.51
N ASP A 10 8.49 -9.36 7.86
CA ASP A 10 9.65 -10.24 7.95
C ASP A 10 10.95 -9.51 7.59
N LEU A 11 12.03 -9.87 8.29
CA LEU A 11 13.33 -9.21 8.17
C LEU A 11 13.84 -9.13 6.73
N ASN A 12 13.61 -10.18 5.94
CA ASN A 12 14.02 -10.28 4.54
C ASN A 12 13.26 -9.31 3.60
N LEU A 13 12.05 -8.87 3.97
CA LEU A 13 11.23 -7.97 3.16
C LEU A 13 11.46 -6.49 3.48
N ARG A 14 12.03 -6.18 4.64
CA ARG A 14 12.19 -4.80 5.13
C ARG A 14 12.93 -3.90 4.16
N GLN A 15 14.09 -4.35 3.67
CA GLN A 15 14.90 -3.62 2.71
C GLN A 15 14.15 -3.43 1.38
N LYS A 16 13.49 -4.49 0.90
CA LYS A 16 12.74 -4.42 -0.35
C LYS A 16 11.58 -3.43 -0.26
N LEU A 17 10.84 -3.41 0.86
CA LEU A 17 9.77 -2.44 1.07
C LEU A 17 10.29 -1.01 1.23
N SER A 18 11.41 -0.81 1.94
CA SER A 18 11.98 0.52 2.14
C SER A 18 12.50 1.13 0.84
N GLU A 19 12.99 0.31 -0.08
CA GLU A 19 13.46 0.74 -1.40
C GLU A 19 12.31 0.98 -2.40
N ASN A 20 11.11 0.49 -2.13
CA ASN A 20 9.98 0.51 -3.08
C ASN A 20 8.76 1.26 -2.51
N LEU A 21 8.96 2.45 -1.95
CA LEU A 21 7.87 3.29 -1.45
C LEU A 21 7.15 3.98 -2.61
N LEU A 22 5.83 3.80 -2.68
CA LEU A 22 4.95 4.49 -3.62
C LEU A 22 4.06 5.45 -2.84
N LEU A 23 4.09 6.73 -3.20
CA LEU A 23 3.24 7.76 -2.60
C LEU A 23 2.07 8.03 -3.54
N ILE A 24 0.84 7.89 -3.04
CA ILE A 24 -0.39 8.16 -3.77
C ILE A 24 -1.34 9.00 -2.91
N GLY A 25 -2.33 9.62 -3.54
CA GLY A 25 -3.30 10.52 -2.90
C GLY A 25 -3.03 11.99 -3.20
N GLU A 26 -3.95 12.87 -2.80
CA GLU A 26 -3.89 14.30 -3.12
C GLU A 26 -2.78 15.02 -2.34
N THR A 27 -2.63 14.71 -1.04
CA THR A 27 -1.63 15.35 -0.17
C THR A 27 -0.19 15.13 -0.65
N THR A 28 0.08 14.02 -1.34
CA THR A 28 1.42 13.70 -1.81
C THR A 28 1.86 14.59 -2.98
N MET A 29 0.91 15.31 -3.61
CA MET A 29 1.18 16.27 -4.69
C MET A 29 1.61 17.65 -4.20
N ILE A 30 1.59 17.90 -2.88
CA ILE A 30 2.07 19.17 -2.32
C ILE A 30 3.57 19.35 -2.66
N PRO A 31 3.98 20.49 -3.23
CA PRO A 31 5.39 20.74 -3.56
C PRO A 31 6.30 20.54 -2.33
N GLY A 32 7.36 19.77 -2.51
CA GLY A 32 8.32 19.46 -1.43
C GLY A 32 7.87 18.39 -0.44
N PHE A 33 6.64 17.87 -0.52
CA PHE A 33 6.13 16.84 0.39
C PHE A 33 7.04 15.60 0.43
N LYS A 34 7.42 15.08 -0.75
CA LYS A 34 8.30 13.91 -0.86
C LYS A 34 9.67 14.13 -0.21
N ALA A 35 10.26 15.32 -0.39
CA ALA A 35 11.54 15.66 0.22
C ALA A 35 11.43 15.74 1.75
N ARG A 36 10.43 16.46 2.25
CA ARG A 36 10.19 16.59 3.70
C ARG A 36 9.85 15.24 4.36
N LEU A 37 9.08 14.39 3.68
CA LEU A 37 8.77 13.05 4.17
C LEU A 37 10.04 12.20 4.25
N LYS A 38 10.91 12.26 3.24
CA LYS A 38 12.19 11.54 3.26
C LYS A 38 13.06 11.98 4.44
N GLU A 39 13.22 13.29 4.64
CA GLU A 39 13.97 13.85 5.77
C GLU A 39 13.42 13.37 7.12
N GLU A 40 12.09 13.37 7.29
CA GLU A 40 11.46 12.91 8.52
C GLU A 40 11.71 11.42 8.74
N LEU A 41 11.60 10.58 7.71
CA LEU A 41 11.87 9.14 7.83
C LEU A 41 13.35 8.89 8.18
N GLU A 42 14.28 9.60 7.56
CA GLU A 42 15.71 9.51 7.87
C GLU A 42 16.03 10.00 9.28
N HIS A 43 15.35 11.04 9.74
CA HIS A 43 15.45 11.52 11.12
C HIS A 43 14.93 10.47 12.10
N GLN A 44 13.75 9.89 11.85
CA GLN A 44 13.14 8.87 12.71
C GLN A 44 13.99 7.60 12.78
N LEU A 45 14.66 7.20 11.69
CA LEU A 45 15.54 6.01 11.69
C LEU A 45 16.69 6.09 12.70
N LYS A 46 17.04 7.27 13.19
CA LYS A 46 18.04 7.47 14.25
C LYS A 46 17.50 7.13 15.66
N ASN A 47 16.18 7.02 15.82
CA ASN A 47 15.56 6.67 17.09
C ASN A 47 15.77 5.17 17.38
N GLU A 48 16.07 4.85 18.64
CA GLU A 48 16.30 3.49 19.14
C GLU A 48 15.17 2.52 18.78
N ARG A 49 13.92 3.00 18.75
CA ARG A 49 12.75 2.22 18.32
C ARG A 49 12.93 1.53 16.96
N TYR A 50 13.64 2.18 16.03
CA TYR A 50 13.82 1.70 14.66
C TYR A 50 15.22 1.12 14.39
N SER A 51 16.06 0.99 15.41
CA SER A 51 17.41 0.39 15.33
C SER A 51 17.41 -0.97 14.62
N LYS A 52 16.37 -1.78 14.86
CA LYS A 52 16.21 -3.13 14.29
C LYS A 52 15.95 -3.15 12.78
N LEU A 53 15.62 -2.02 12.16
CA LEU A 53 15.31 -1.99 10.73
C LEU A 53 16.57 -2.13 9.86
N HIS A 54 17.72 -1.56 10.29
CA HIS A 54 19.00 -1.60 9.58
C HIS A 54 18.89 -1.33 8.06
N LEU A 55 18.04 -0.39 7.66
CA LEU A 55 17.78 -0.09 6.25
C LEU A 55 18.98 0.59 5.61
N LYS A 56 19.33 0.18 4.39
CA LYS A 56 20.40 0.82 3.60
C LYS A 56 19.94 2.08 2.87
N GLY A 57 18.62 2.27 2.73
CA GLY A 57 18.07 3.39 1.98
C GLY A 57 16.56 3.38 1.89
N LEU A 58 16.02 4.55 1.56
CA LEU A 58 14.61 4.81 1.27
C LEU A 58 14.46 5.18 -0.21
N GLY A 59 13.77 4.34 -0.96
CA GLY A 59 13.54 4.52 -2.39
C GLY A 59 12.09 4.89 -2.65
N PHE A 60 11.87 5.92 -3.46
CA PHE A 60 10.55 6.42 -3.79
C PHE A 60 10.31 6.35 -5.30
N HIS A 61 9.35 5.53 -5.71
CA HIS A 61 8.95 5.37 -7.11
C HIS A 61 7.80 6.30 -7.46
N SER A 62 7.72 6.62 -8.74
CA SER A 62 6.59 7.36 -9.32
C SER A 62 5.72 6.40 -10.11
N ALA A 63 4.40 6.56 -9.98
CA ALA A 63 3.44 5.87 -10.83
C ALA A 63 3.46 6.48 -12.25
N PRO A 64 2.96 5.77 -13.29
CA PRO A 64 2.83 6.31 -14.65
C PRO A 64 1.69 7.34 -14.81
N CYS A 65 1.23 7.92 -13.70
CA CYS A 65 0.07 8.79 -13.61
C CYS A 65 0.20 9.73 -12.41
N LYS A 66 -0.71 10.71 -12.28
CA LYS A 66 -0.72 11.57 -11.09
C LYS A 66 -1.14 10.78 -9.85
N GLU A 67 -0.57 11.16 -8.72
CA GLU A 67 -0.69 10.48 -7.44
C GLU A 67 -2.15 10.39 -6.96
N ASN A 68 -2.97 11.40 -7.25
CA ASN A 68 -4.36 11.48 -6.77
C ASN A 68 -5.31 10.45 -7.38
N TYR A 69 -5.02 9.89 -8.55
CA TYR A 69 -5.86 8.86 -9.19
C TYR A 69 -5.12 7.53 -9.43
N ALA A 70 -3.89 7.39 -8.92
CA ALA A 70 -3.10 6.17 -9.10
C ALA A 70 -3.81 4.90 -8.60
N ALA A 71 -4.55 4.99 -7.49
CA ALA A 71 -5.37 3.88 -6.98
C ALA A 71 -6.49 3.48 -7.97
N GLN A 72 -7.17 4.47 -8.56
CA GLN A 72 -8.23 4.22 -9.53
C GLN A 72 -7.68 3.62 -10.82
N LEU A 73 -6.53 4.10 -11.29
CA LEU A 73 -5.84 3.49 -12.44
C LEU A 73 -5.46 2.03 -12.16
N GLY A 74 -4.98 1.73 -10.95
CA GLY A 74 -4.70 0.36 -10.52
C GLY A 74 -5.94 -0.54 -10.56
N GLY A 75 -7.10 -0.02 -10.16
CA GLY A 75 -8.38 -0.71 -10.28
C GLY A 75 -8.77 -1.01 -11.73
N ALA A 76 -8.63 -0.03 -12.62
CA ALA A 76 -8.91 -0.21 -14.05
C ALA A 76 -7.98 -1.24 -14.72
N ILE A 77 -6.68 -1.23 -14.36
CA ILE A 77 -5.72 -2.23 -14.84
C ILE A 77 -6.09 -3.62 -14.32
N TYR A 78 -6.46 -3.73 -13.04
CA TYR A 78 -6.87 -5.00 -12.42
C TYR A 78 -8.15 -5.56 -13.05
N GLU A 79 -9.14 -4.69 -13.33
CA GLU A 79 -10.39 -5.04 -14.00
C GLU A 79 -10.16 -5.56 -15.43
N ALA A 80 -9.16 -5.03 -16.13
CA ALA A 80 -8.77 -5.52 -17.45
C ALA A 80 -8.10 -6.92 -17.41
N THR A 81 -7.89 -7.52 -16.24
CA THR A 81 -7.35 -8.89 -16.09
C THR A 81 -8.46 -9.91 -15.80
N GLU A 82 -8.21 -11.17 -16.16
CA GLU A 82 -9.10 -12.29 -15.81
C GLU A 82 -9.23 -12.54 -14.29
N LEU A 83 -8.38 -11.93 -13.46
CA LEU A 83 -8.43 -12.09 -12.00
C LEU A 83 -9.72 -11.53 -11.39
N LEU A 84 -10.34 -10.54 -12.03
CA LEU A 84 -11.60 -10.00 -11.57
C LEU A 84 -12.69 -11.07 -11.60
N ASN A 85 -12.79 -11.81 -12.71
CA ASN A 85 -13.78 -12.89 -12.87
C ASN A 85 -13.60 -14.01 -11.82
N MET A 86 -12.36 -14.25 -11.37
CA MET A 86 -12.05 -15.31 -10.39
C MET A 86 -12.31 -14.90 -8.94
N LYS A 87 -12.25 -13.60 -8.61
CA LYS A 87 -12.31 -13.10 -7.23
C LYS A 87 -13.53 -12.24 -6.92
N ALA A 88 -14.21 -11.71 -7.94
CA ALA A 88 -15.40 -10.91 -7.75
C ALA A 88 -16.56 -11.76 -7.23
N VAL A 89 -17.39 -11.15 -6.39
CA VAL A 89 -18.62 -11.78 -5.90
C VAL A 89 -19.73 -11.47 -6.90
N THR A 90 -20.29 -12.50 -7.53
CA THR A 90 -21.46 -12.34 -8.41
C THR A 90 -22.72 -12.14 -7.58
N LYS A 91 -23.75 -11.60 -8.23
CA LYS A 91 -25.09 -11.43 -7.64
C LYS A 91 -25.62 -12.76 -7.05
N GLU A 92 -25.45 -13.85 -7.77
CA GLU A 92 -25.92 -15.19 -7.37
C GLU A 92 -25.20 -15.70 -6.13
N ILE A 93 -23.87 -15.51 -6.06
CA ILE A 93 -23.06 -15.90 -4.89
C ILE A 93 -23.48 -15.07 -3.67
N TYR A 94 -23.67 -13.77 -3.84
CA TYR A 94 -24.12 -12.89 -2.77
C TYR A 94 -25.47 -13.34 -2.17
N PHE A 95 -26.48 -13.60 -3.01
CA PHE A 95 -27.80 -14.04 -2.54
C PHE A 95 -27.78 -15.43 -1.90
N LYS A 96 -26.99 -16.37 -2.44
CA LYS A 96 -26.83 -17.69 -1.81
C LYS A 96 -26.25 -17.58 -0.40
N THR A 97 -25.11 -16.90 -0.25
CA THR A 97 -24.45 -16.76 1.06
C THR A 97 -25.33 -16.02 2.07
N THR A 98 -26.04 -14.98 1.62
CA THR A 98 -26.93 -14.19 2.48
C THR A 98 -28.15 -15.00 2.93
N ASN A 99 -28.81 -15.74 2.03
CA ASN A 99 -29.97 -16.56 2.40
C ASN A 99 -29.60 -17.73 3.33
N TYR A 100 -28.40 -18.31 3.18
CA TYR A 100 -27.90 -19.32 4.12
C TYR A 100 -27.74 -18.77 5.56
N LEU A 101 -27.32 -17.51 5.70
CA LEU A 101 -27.17 -16.87 7.01
C LEU A 101 -28.52 -16.56 7.67
N ILE A 102 -29.56 -16.26 6.89
CA ILE A 102 -30.89 -15.91 7.41
C ILE A 102 -31.73 -17.16 7.70
N GLY A 103 -31.56 -18.26 6.96
CA GLY A 103 -32.26 -19.53 7.20
C GLY A 103 -31.70 -20.38 8.36
N SER A 104 -30.70 -19.87 9.07
CA SER A 104 -30.04 -20.53 10.22
C SER A 104 -30.40 -19.90 11.58
N ILE A 105 -31.38 -18.99 11.60
CA ILE A 105 -31.94 -18.31 12.78
C ILE A 105 -33.40 -18.76 12.93
#